data_AF-A0A1H5RF22-F1
#
_entry.id   AF-A0A1H5RF22-F1
#
_cell.length_a   1.000
_cell.length_b   1.000
_cell.length_c   1.000
_cell.angle_alpha   90.00
_cell.angle_beta   90.00
_cell.angle_gamma   90.00
#
_symmetry.space_group_name_H-M   'P 1'
#
loop_
_entity.id
_entity.type
_entity.pdbx_description
1 polymer ?
#
loop_
_entity_poly.entity_id
_entity_poly.type
_entity_poly.pdbx_seq_one_letter_code
_entity_poly.pdbx_strand_id
1 'polypeptide(L)'
;MSAHSVIDWLVQIPNPTPVPPPVGGDKILGLLNNVKWGAGVALIAGFFIGLIVWAGGRWVDHHRAGKVGVVMMLCAVAGAILYGIGWSLINSFAGG
;
A
#
# COMPACT_ATOMS: atom_id res chain seq x y z
N MET A 1 -32.67 10.62 -27.64
CA MET A 1 -31.45 9.81 -27.90
C MET A 1 -31.28 8.91 -26.70
N SER A 2 -31.67 7.63 -26.86
CA SER A 2 -31.81 6.66 -25.77
C SER A 2 -30.43 6.19 -25.31
N ALA A 3 -30.21 6.07 -24.00
CA ALA A 3 -28.93 5.67 -23.39
C ALA A 3 -28.32 4.38 -23.99
N HIS A 4 -29.13 3.53 -24.62
CA HIS A 4 -28.68 2.37 -25.40
C HIS A 4 -27.68 2.71 -26.51
N SER A 5 -27.84 3.85 -27.21
CA SER A 5 -26.96 4.20 -28.33
C SER A 5 -25.55 4.58 -27.89
N VAL A 6 -25.37 5.03 -26.65
CA VAL A 6 -24.07 5.41 -26.10
C VAL A 6 -23.28 4.17 -25.68
N ILE A 7 -23.96 3.17 -25.10
CA ILE A 7 -23.34 1.89 -24.70
C ILE A 7 -22.88 1.12 -25.94
N ASP A 8 -23.72 1.03 -26.97
CA ASP A 8 -23.36 0.34 -28.23
C ASP A 8 -22.14 1.00 -28.91
N TRP A 9 -22.01 2.32 -28.80
CA TRP A 9 -20.86 3.05 -29.33
C TRP A 9 -19.56 2.79 -28.54
N LEU A 10 -19.64 2.65 -27.22
CA LEU A 10 -18.49 2.37 -26.36
C LEU A 10 -17.93 0.94 -26.57
N VAL A 11 -18.79 -0.04 -26.89
CA VAL A 11 -18.38 -1.42 -27.18
C VAL A 11 -17.62 -1.53 -28.51
N GLN A 12 -17.83 -0.59 -29.43
CA GLN A 12 -17.16 -0.56 -30.73
C GLN A 12 -15.73 -0.02 -30.68
N ILE A 13 -15.29 0.58 -29.57
CA ILE A 13 -13.92 1.04 -29.41
C ILE A 13 -13.05 -0.19 -29.16
N PRO A 14 -12.16 -0.58 -30.09
CA PRO A 14 -11.29 -1.72 -29.87
C PRO A 14 -10.40 -1.42 -28.66
N ASN A 15 -10.53 -2.21 -27.60
CA ASN A 15 -9.62 -2.11 -26.48
C ASN A 15 -8.25 -2.64 -26.94
N PRO A 16 -7.19 -1.81 -26.99
CA PRO A 16 -5.88 -2.28 -27.41
C PRO A 16 -5.43 -3.42 -26.49
N THR A 17 -4.88 -4.48 -27.07
CA THR A 17 -4.24 -5.53 -26.27
C THR A 17 -3.17 -4.90 -25.40
N PRO A 18 -3.07 -5.23 -24.09
CA PRO A 18 -2.05 -4.69 -23.21
C PRO A 18 -0.66 -4.88 -23.83
N VAL A 19 -0.06 -3.79 -24.29
CA VAL A 19 1.31 -3.80 -24.82
C VAL A 19 2.24 -3.68 -23.62
N PRO A 20 3.25 -4.57 -23.46
CA PRO A 20 4.21 -4.43 -22.39
C PRO A 20 4.85 -3.04 -22.45
N PRO A 21 5.09 -2.41 -21.28
CA PRO A 21 5.52 -1.02 -21.22
C PRO A 21 6.79 -0.78 -22.07
N PRO A 22 6.85 0.35 -22.81
CA PRO A 22 8.01 0.68 -23.65
C PRO A 22 9.32 0.63 -22.83
N VAL A 23 10.42 0.30 -23.53
CA VAL A 23 11.81 0.18 -23.04
C VAL A 23 12.06 0.82 -21.66
N GLY A 24 12.30 -0.01 -20.64
CA GLY A 24 12.53 0.43 -19.26
C GLY A 24 11.42 0.06 -18.26
N GLY A 25 10.27 -0.41 -18.74
CA GLY A 25 9.16 -0.89 -17.90
C GLY A 25 9.55 -1.97 -16.89
N ASP A 26 10.41 -2.92 -17.26
CA ASP A 26 10.87 -3.98 -16.34
C ASP A 26 11.65 -3.43 -15.14
N LYS A 27 12.43 -2.35 -15.35
CA LYS A 27 13.17 -1.70 -14.27
C LYS A 27 12.23 -0.98 -13.31
N ILE A 28 11.18 -0.35 -13.84
CA ILE A 28 10.15 0.33 -13.04
C ILE A 28 9.37 -0.68 -12.22
N LEU A 29 8.93 -1.78 -12.84
CA LEU A 29 8.25 -2.88 -12.15
C LEU A 29 9.15 -3.53 -11.10
N GLY A 30 10.43 -3.73 -11.39
CA GLY A 30 11.42 -4.22 -10.44
C GLY A 30 11.59 -3.30 -9.23
N LEU A 31 11.68 -1.99 -9.45
CA LEU A 31 11.74 -1.01 -8.36
C LEU A 31 10.48 -1.05 -7.50
N LEU A 32 9.30 -1.06 -8.11
CA LEU A 32 8.01 -1.13 -7.40
C LEU A 32 7.91 -2.40 -6.55
N ASN A 33 8.34 -3.54 -7.08
CA ASN A 33 8.36 -4.79 -6.32
C ASN A 33 9.29 -4.72 -5.11
N ASN A 34 10.49 -4.16 -5.27
CA ASN A 34 11.43 -3.97 -4.17
C ASN A 34 10.87 -3.01 -3.10
N VAL A 35 10.24 -1.91 -3.52
CA VAL A 35 9.61 -0.94 -2.61
C VAL A 35 8.45 -1.59 -1.87
N LYS A 36 7.59 -2.35 -2.56
CA LYS A 36 6.49 -3.09 -1.95
C LYS A 36 7.00 -4.06 -0.89
N TRP A 37 8.05 -4.82 -1.21
CA TRP A 37 8.63 -5.76 -0.26
C TRP A 37 9.27 -5.04 0.95
N GLY A 38 10.05 -4.00 0.69
CA GLY A 38 10.67 -3.17 1.72
C GLY A 38 9.65 -2.51 2.65
N ALA A 39 8.53 -2.02 2.11
CA ALA A 39 7.44 -1.46 2.91
C ALA A 39 6.82 -2.51 3.83
N GLY A 40 6.61 -3.74 3.36
CA GLY A 40 6.09 -4.84 4.19
C GLY A 40 7.02 -5.16 5.36
N VAL A 41 8.33 -5.28 5.10
CA VAL A 41 9.34 -5.51 6.15
C VAL A 41 9.42 -4.35 7.13
N ALA A 42 9.39 -3.10 6.64
CA ALA A 42 9.46 -1.91 7.47
C ALA A 42 8.27 -1.78 8.42
N LEU A 43 7.07 -2.19 8.01
CA LEU A 43 5.88 -2.18 8.87
C LEU A 43 6.01 -3.18 10.03
N ILE A 44 6.50 -4.39 9.75
CA ILE A 44 6.75 -5.41 10.77
C ILE A 44 7.84 -4.92 11.73
N ALA A 45 8.98 -4.47 11.20
CA ALA A 45 10.08 -3.95 12.00
C ALA A 45 9.63 -2.75 12.86
N GLY A 46 8.90 -1.80 12.28
CA GLY A 46 8.39 -0.62 12.98
C GLY A 46 7.48 -0.97 14.15
N PHE A 47 6.63 -2.00 14.01
CA PHE A 47 5.79 -2.48 15.11
C PHE A 47 6.62 -3.04 16.27
N PHE A 48 7.57 -3.94 16.00
CA PHE A 48 8.40 -4.56 17.03
C PHE A 48 9.40 -3.59 17.67
N ILE A 49 9.97 -2.67 16.89
CA ILE A 49 10.78 -1.58 17.43
C ILE A 49 9.92 -0.70 18.35
N GLY A 50 8.69 -0.36 17.93
CA GLY A 50 7.72 0.34 18.77
C GLY A 50 7.45 -0.40 20.08
N LEU A 51 7.33 -1.73 20.05
CA LEU A 51 7.19 -2.59 21.23
C LEU A 51 8.37 -2.53 22.18
N ILE A 52 9.59 -2.58 21.65
CA ILE A 52 10.80 -2.45 22.45
C ILE A 52 10.87 -1.05 23.09
N VAL A 53 10.60 0.01 22.33
CA VAL A 53 10.59 1.40 22.82
C VAL A 53 9.52 1.61 23.89
N TRP A 54 8.34 1.02 23.69
CA TRP A 54 7.22 1.06 24.62
C TRP A 54 7.53 0.34 25.94
N ALA A 55 8.09 -0.86 25.85
CA ALA A 55 8.46 -1.67 27.01
C ALA A 55 9.61 -1.00 27.78
N GLY A 56 10.67 -0.58 27.07
CA GLY A 56 11.78 0.16 27.65
C GLY A 56 11.33 1.46 28.33
N GLY A 57 10.42 2.21 27.70
CA GLY A 57 9.86 3.43 28.29
C GLY A 57 9.11 3.22 29.61
N ARG A 58 8.46 2.06 29.81
CA ARG A 58 7.87 1.71 31.12
C ARG A 58 8.89 1.15 32.10
N TRP A 59 9.88 0.41 31.61
CA TRP A 59 10.93 -0.14 32.46
C TRP A 59 11.68 0.98 33.19
N VAL A 60 12.01 2.06 32.49
CA VAL A 60 12.77 3.19 33.05
C VAL A 60 11.88 4.34 33.56
N ASP A 61 10.58 4.10 33.76
CA ASP A 61 9.57 5.13 34.14
C ASP A 61 9.56 6.38 33.23
N HIS A 62 10.07 6.26 32.00
CA HIS A 62 10.09 7.33 31.02
C HIS A 62 8.78 7.35 30.23
N HIS A 63 7.74 7.93 30.84
CA HIS A 63 6.38 7.99 30.30
C HIS A 63 6.29 8.54 28.86
N ARG A 64 7.18 9.47 28.47
CA ARG A 64 7.24 10.01 27.10
C ARG A 64 7.72 8.97 26.08
N ALA A 65 8.71 8.15 26.42
CA ALA A 65 9.25 7.12 25.54
C ALA A 65 8.23 5.99 25.34
N GLY A 66 7.51 5.64 26.43
CA GLY A 66 6.38 4.71 26.36
C GLY A 66 5.32 5.16 25.35
N LYS A 67 4.96 6.45 25.34
CA LYS A 67 4.02 7.02 24.36
C LYS A 67 4.52 6.95 22.92
N VAL A 68 5.79 7.26 22.69
CA VAL A 68 6.39 7.18 21.34
C VAL A 68 6.30 5.75 20.81
N GLY A 69 6.61 4.75 21.64
CA GLY A 69 6.47 3.34 21.27
C GLY A 69 5.03 2.96 20.87
N VAL A 70 4.01 3.43 21.60
CA VAL A 70 2.60 3.24 21.20
C VAL A 70 2.33 3.86 19.84
N VAL A 71 2.76 5.11 19.61
CA VAL A 71 2.52 5.80 18.34
C VAL A 71 3.16 5.04 17.18
N MET A 72 4.38 4.55 17.34
CA MET A 72 5.07 3.73 16.33
C MET A 72 4.28 2.46 15.99
N MET A 73 3.77 1.74 17.00
CA MET A 73 2.92 0.57 16.76
C MET A 73 1.63 0.94 16.01
N LEU A 74 0.95 2.01 16.42
CA LEU A 74 -0.30 2.43 15.78
C LEU A 74 -0.08 2.83 14.33
N CYS A 75 1.01 3.54 14.03
CA CYS A 75 1.40 3.86 12.66
C CYS A 75 1.72 2.60 11.84
N ALA A 76 2.42 1.62 12.43
CA ALA A 76 2.72 0.36 11.78
C ALA A 76 1.46 -0.46 11.50
N VAL A 77 0.51 -0.51 12.44
CA VAL A 77 -0.78 -1.20 12.27
C VAL A 77 -1.63 -0.52 11.19
N ALA A 78 -1.78 0.80 11.25
CA ALA A 78 -2.51 1.55 10.23
C ALA A 78 -1.87 1.38 8.85
N GLY A 79 -0.52 1.44 8.78
CA GLY A 79 0.23 1.18 7.57
C GLY A 79 0.05 -0.24 7.05
N ALA A 80 0.00 -1.26 7.92
CA ALA A 80 -0.24 -2.65 7.55
C ALA A 80 -1.65 -2.87 6.99
N ILE A 81 -2.66 -2.21 7.56
CA ILE A 81 -4.03 -2.23 7.03
C ILE A 81 -4.03 -1.64 5.61
N LEU A 82 -3.45 -0.45 5.43
CA LEU A 82 -3.35 0.21 4.13
C LEU A 82 -2.57 -0.64 3.11
N TYR A 83 -1.48 -1.27 3.55
CA TYR A 83 -0.66 -2.16 2.73
C TYR A 83 -1.46 -3.41 2.28
N GLY A 84 -2.28 -3.98 3.16
CA GLY A 84 -3.14 -5.12 2.86
C GLY A 84 -4.29 -4.79 1.91
N ILE A 85 -5.00 -3.68 2.17
CA ILE A 85 -6.18 -3.29 1.35
C ILE A 85 -5.81 -2.51 0.09
N GLY A 86 -4.58 -2.01 -0.01
CA GLY A 86 -4.16 -1.12 -1.08
C GLY A 86 -4.34 -1.72 -2.47
N TRP A 87 -4.04 -3.02 -2.64
CA TRP A 87 -4.27 -3.72 -3.90
C TRP A 87 -5.75 -3.78 -4.27
N SER A 88 -6.61 -4.13 -3.31
CA SER A 88 -8.06 -4.18 -3.52
C SER A 88 -8.62 -2.81 -3.89
N LEU A 89 -8.19 -1.74 -3.20
CA LEU A 89 -8.62 -0.37 -3.50
C LEU A 89 -8.22 0.04 -4.92
N ILE A 90 -6.97 -0.19 -5.31
CA ILE A 90 -6.49 0.12 -6.66
C ILE A 90 -7.33 -0.60 -7.71
N ASN A 91 -7.59 -1.90 -7.53
CA ASN A 91 -8.40 -2.67 -8.49
C ASN A 91 -9.86 -2.22 -8.53
N SER A 92 -10.45 -1.84 -7.40
CA SER A 92 -11.81 -1.29 -7.37
C SER A 92 -11.93 0.04 -8.11
N PHE A 93 -10.92 0.91 -8.03
CA PHE A 93 -10.92 2.18 -8.77
C PHE A 93 -10.49 2.04 -10.24
N ALA A 94 -9.67 1.05 -10.57
CA ALA A 94 -9.21 0.77 -11.93
C ALA A 94 -10.27 0.08 -12.81
N GLY A 95 -11.48 -0.16 -12.28
CA GLY A 95 -12.60 -0.72 -13.04
C GLY A 95 -12.49 -2.23 -13.25
N GLY A 96 -12.10 -2.97 -12.20
CA GLY A 96 -12.02 -4.43 -12.21
C GLY A 96 -13.24 -5.16 -12.79
#